data_AF-A0A523AXQ6-F1
#
_entry.id   AF-A0A523AXQ6-F1
#
_cell.length_a   1.000
_cell.length_b   1.000
_cell.length_c   1.000
_cell.angle_alpha   90.00
_cell.angle_beta   90.00
_cell.angle_gamma   90.00
#
_symmetry.space_group_name_H-M   'P 1'
#
loop_
_entity.id
_entity.type
_entity.pdbx_description
1 polymer ?
#
loop_
_entity_poly.entity_id
_entity_poly.type
_entity_poly.pdbx_seq_one_letter_code
_entity_poly.pdbx_strand_id
1 'polypeptide(L)' 'MAWMGEPKTIELSPGVYAYLQPRGEWFVNNTGFLVGKREVVVIDSVASVKRAERFLAEIRRITDLPIKYLINTHAHP' A
#
# COMPACT_ATOMS: atom_id res chain seq x y z
N MET A 1 9.52 10.23 18.26
CA MET A 1 10.23 8.95 18.10
C MET A 1 9.91 8.40 16.71
N ALA A 2 10.90 8.23 15.83
CA ALA A 2 10.69 7.64 14.52
C ALA A 2 10.60 6.10 14.64
N TRP A 3 9.60 5.51 14.00
CA TRP A 3 9.41 4.07 13.98
C TRP A 3 10.35 3.43 12.95
N MET A 4 11.27 2.56 13.41
CA MET A 4 12.28 1.86 12.60
C MET A 4 11.90 0.39 12.31
N GLY A 5 10.60 0.06 12.23
CA GLY A 5 10.13 -1.32 12.05
C GLY A 5 9.75 -1.67 10.61
N GLU A 6 9.23 -2.87 10.40
CA GLU A 6 8.73 -3.37 9.12
C GLU A 6 7.43 -2.68 8.68
N PRO A 7 7.20 -2.35 7.39
CA PRO A 7 5.93 -1.77 6.91
C PRO A 7 4.68 -2.47 7.45
N LYS A 8 3.64 -1.68 7.73
CA LYS A 8 2.39 -2.13 8.38
C LYS A 8 1.17 -1.78 7.55
N THR A 9 0.30 -2.76 7.36
CA THR A 9 -1.05 -2.57 6.83
C THR A 9 -2.01 -2.31 7.99
N ILE A 10 -2.78 -1.23 7.93
CA ILE A 10 -3.77 -0.83 8.94
C ILE A 10 -5.11 -0.61 8.26
N GLU A 11 -6.17 -1.25 8.75
CA GLU A 11 -7.54 -0.94 8.35
C GLU A 11 -8.02 0.30 9.11
N LEU A 12 -8.35 1.35 8.37
CA LEU A 12 -8.82 2.64 8.91
C LEU A 12 -10.34 2.66 9.06
N SER A 13 -11.03 1.92 8.20
CA SER A 13 -12.49 1.77 8.10
C SER A 13 -12.77 0.50 7.31
N PRO A 14 -13.96 -0.14 7.39
CA PRO A 14 -14.25 -1.35 6.64
C PRO A 14 -13.87 -1.24 5.15
N GLY A 15 -12.88 -2.03 4.73
CA GLY A 15 -12.39 -2.07 3.35
C GLY A 15 -11.45 -0.92 2.96
N VAL A 16 -11.00 -0.09 3.90
CA VAL A 16 -10.10 1.05 3.66
C VAL A 16 -8.79 0.82 4.40
N TYR A 17 -7.71 0.63 3.66
CA TYR A 17 -6.41 0.25 4.22
C TYR A 17 -5.33 1.28 3.92
N ALA A 18 -4.53 1.58 4.93
CA ALA A 18 -3.26 2.29 4.79
C ALA A 18 -2.10 1.32 4.92
N TYR A 19 -1.13 1.43 4.03
CA TYR A 19 0.16 0.75 4.13
C TYR A 19 1.21 1.79 4.53
N LEU A 20 1.59 1.72 5.80
CA LEU A 20 2.52 2.66 6.41
C LEU A 20 3.92 2.09 6.35
N GLN A 21 4.81 2.81 5.66
CA GLN A 21 6.22 2.48 5.63
C GLN A 21 6.94 3.20 6.79
N PRO A 22 7.91 2.55 7.44
CA PRO A 22 8.70 3.17 8.49
C PRO A 22 9.42 4.41 7.98
N ARG A 23 9.64 5.37 8.88
CA ARG A 23 10.47 6.52 8.55
C ARG A 23 11.92 6.02 8.44
N GLY A 24 12.54 6.18 7.28
CA GLY A 24 13.80 5.50 6.96
C GLY A 24 14.39 5.93 5.63
N GLU A 25 14.96 4.97 4.90
CA GLU A 25 15.80 5.10 3.70
C GLU A 25 15.24 6.01 2.58
N TRP A 26 16.00 6.10 1.48
CA TRP A 26 15.59 6.86 0.30
C TRP A 26 14.16 6.49 -0.15
N PHE A 27 13.39 7.54 -0.43
CA PHE A 27 12.08 7.46 -1.07
C PHE A 27 11.02 6.64 -0.30
N VAL A 28 10.77 7.03 0.96
CA VAL A 28 9.67 6.49 1.77
C VAL A 28 8.36 7.18 1.38
N ASN A 29 7.34 6.38 1.09
CA ASN A 29 5.98 6.84 0.87
C ASN A 29 4.98 5.99 1.64
N ASN A 30 3.88 6.58 2.09
CA ASN A 30 2.71 5.77 2.45
C ASN A 30 1.91 5.51 1.16
N THR A 31 1.23 4.38 1.13
CA THR A 31 0.28 4.01 0.08
C THR A 31 -0.98 3.47 0.77
N GLY A 32 -2.03 3.24 0.01
CA GLY A 32 -3.26 2.68 0.52
C GLY A 32 -3.99 1.89 -0.54
N PHE A 33 -5.01 1.16 -0.10
CA PHE A 33 -5.90 0.46 -1.02
C PHE A 33 -7.30 0.33 -0.45
N LEU A 34 -8.27 0.28 -1.36
CA LEU A 34 -9.68 0.13 -1.07
C LEU A 34 -10.13 -1.25 -1.57
N VAL A 35 -10.71 -2.05 -0.68
CA VAL A 35 -11.32 -3.34 -1.02
C VAL A 35 -12.82 -3.10 -1.23
N GLY A 36 -13.23 -3.08 -2.50
CA GLY A 36 -14.63 -2.98 -2.89
C GLY A 36 -15.32 -4.34 -2.96
N LYS A 37 -16.54 -4.38 -3.52
CA LYS A 37 -17.29 -5.63 -3.70
C LYS A 37 -16.74 -6.56 -4.78
N ARG A 38 -15.95 -6.04 -5.72
CA ARG A 38 -15.53 -6.76 -6.95
C ARG A 38 -14.07 -6.57 -7.30
N GLU A 39 -13.41 -5.56 -6.73
CA GLU A 39 -12.07 -5.16 -7.12
C GLU A 39 -11.40 -4.35 -6.02
N VAL A 40 -10.07 -4.23 -6.15
CA VAL A 40 -9.22 -3.39 -5.32
C VAL A 40 -8.76 -2.18 -6.15
N VAL A 41 -8.80 -1.01 -5.50
CA VAL A 41 -8.21 0.24 -6.00
C VAL A 41 -7.00 0.56 -5.14
N VAL A 42 -5.83 0.82 -5.74
CA VAL A 42 -4.60 1.21 -5.05
C VAL A 42 -4.36 2.71 -5.20
N ILE A 43 -3.94 3.36 -4.13
CA ILE A 43 -3.57 4.78 -4.07
C ILE A 43 -2.07 4.88 -3.81
N ASP A 44 -1.33 5.45 -4.77
CA ASP A 44 0.13 5.48 -4.88
C ASP A 44 0.81 4.11 -5.04
N SER A 45 1.84 4.07 -5.89
CA SER A 45 2.79 2.96 -5.98
C SER A 45 3.86 3.02 -4.88
N VAL A 46 4.84 2.10 -4.88
CA VAL A 46 5.97 2.10 -3.94
C VAL A 46 7.30 2.07 -4.68
N ALA A 47 8.33 2.62 -4.04
CA ALA A 47 9.59 3.02 -4.69
C ALA A 47 10.48 1.90 -5.27
N SER A 48 10.16 0.62 -5.08
CA SER A 48 10.98 -0.47 -5.62
C SER A 48 10.17 -1.75 -5.85
N VAL A 49 10.66 -2.60 -6.77
CA VAL A 49 10.04 -3.91 -7.05
C VAL A 49 9.88 -4.75 -5.79
N LYS A 50 10.93 -4.83 -4.95
CA LYS A 50 10.88 -5.56 -3.67
C LYS A 50 9.80 -5.02 -2.72
N ARG A 51 9.62 -3.69 -2.67
CA ARG A 51 8.55 -3.06 -1.88
C ARG A 51 7.19 -3.37 -2.50
N ALA A 52 7.08 -3.35 -3.83
CA ALA A 52 5.84 -3.62 -4.55
C ALA A 52 5.38 -5.07 -4.38
N GLU A 53 6.28 -6.04 -4.52
CA GLU A 53 6.00 -7.46 -4.26
C GLU A 53 5.47 -7.69 -2.85
N ARG A 54 6.10 -7.06 -1.86
CA ARG A 54 5.65 -7.12 -0.48
C ARG A 54 4.28 -6.47 -0.29
N PHE A 55 4.06 -5.30 -0.87
CA PHE A 55 2.78 -4.61 -0.78
C PHE A 55 1.66 -5.43 -1.42
N LEU A 56 1.91 -6.02 -2.59
CA LEU A 56 0.99 -6.95 -3.25
C LEU A 56 0.71 -8.17 -2.37
N ALA A 57 1.72 -8.74 -1.72
CA ALA A 57 1.53 -9.85 -0.78
C ALA A 57 0.62 -9.45 0.39
N GLU A 58 0.78 -8.24 0.95
CA GLU A 58 -0.07 -7.75 2.02
C GLU A 58 -1.52 -7.54 1.58
N ILE A 59 -1.76 -6.99 0.37
CA ILE A 59 -3.12 -6.93 -0.20
C ILE A 59 -3.71 -8.34 -0.35
N ARG A 60 -2.92 -9.31 -0.81
CA ARG A 60 -3.36 -10.70 -1.02
C ARG A 60 -3.65 -11.47 0.27
N ARG A 61 -3.10 -11.04 1.41
CA ARG A 61 -3.51 -11.58 2.73
C ARG A 61 -4.91 -11.15 3.14
N ILE A 62 -5.41 -10.06 2.56
CA ILE A 62 -6.71 -9.47 2.90
C ILE A 62 -7.78 -9.88 1.88
N THR A 63 -7.43 -9.98 0.59
CA THR A 63 -8.41 -10.30 -0.45
C THR A 63 -7.80 -10.91 -1.73
N ASP A 64 -8.55 -11.83 -2.33
CA ASP A 64 -8.27 -12.39 -3.66
C ASP A 64 -8.91 -11.59 -4.81
N LEU A 65 -9.63 -10.50 -4.51
CA LEU A 65 -10.25 -9.67 -5.55
C LEU A 65 -9.18 -9.08 -6.51
N PRO A 66 -9.51 -8.90 -7.80
CA PRO A 66 -8.58 -8.33 -8.76
C PRO A 66 -8.22 -6.89 -8.38
N ILE A 67 -6.93 -6.56 -8.43
CA ILE A 67 -6.46 -5.17 -8.36
C ILE A 67 -6.61 -4.60 -9.76
N LYS A 68 -7.48 -3.60 -9.95
CA LYS A 68 -7.79 -3.07 -11.29
C LYS A 68 -7.26 -1.67 -11.56
N TYR A 69 -7.12 -0.88 -10.51
CA TYR A 69 -6.74 0.52 -10.64
C TYR A 69 -5.57 0.85 -9.71
N LEU A 70 -4.65 1.64 -10.23
CA LEU A 70 -3.57 2.30 -9.51
C LEU A 70 -3.69 3.79 -9.78
N ILE A 71 -3.82 4.57 -8.71
CA ILE A 71 -3.93 6.04 -8.78
C ILE A 71 -2.70 6.62 -8.11
N ASN A 72 -1.72 7.05 -8.90
CA ASN A 72 -0.61 7.85 -8.38
C ASN A 72 -1.07 9.28 -8.18
N THR A 73 -0.89 9.81 -6.97
CA THR A 73 -1.36 11.13 -6.55
C THR A 73 -0.60 12.27 -7.22
N HIS A 74 0.63 12.03 -7.68
CA HIS A 74 1.50 12.98 -8.33
C HIS A 74 2.59 12.28 -9.14
N ALA A 75 3.40 13.05 -9.85
CA ALA A 75 4.41 12.55 -10.79
C ALA A 75 5.83 12.47 -10.21
N HIS A 76 6.00 12.45 -8.87
CA HIS A 76 7.32 12.10 -8.36
C HIS A 76 7.65 10.64 -8.73
N PRO A 77 8.94 10.33 -8.95
CA PRO A 77 9.40 8.97 -9.26
C PRO A 77 9.05 7.93 -8.20
#